data_AF-A0A925RLB2-F1
#
_entry.id   AF-A0A925RLB2-F1
#
_cell.length_a   1.000
_cell.length_b   1.000
_cell.length_c   1.000
_cell.angle_alpha   90.00
_cell.angle_beta   90.00
_cell.angle_gamma   90.00
#
_symmetry.space_group_name_H-M   'P 1'
#
loop_
_entity.id
_entity.type
_entity.pdbx_description
1 polymer ?
#
loop_
_entity_poly.entity_id
_entity_poly.type
_entity_poly.pdbx_seq_one_letter_code
_entity_poly.pdbx_strand_id
1 'polypeptide(L)'
;MLPLDELADDAHLDAGQRTEERVGSVDYQVLVCPGCQASRTVRHGRWFSGYDTCTGCHYKTSKTTTTTLVEATYDHGGEIEVIETCAQCSRRQRYTRSTPTRTRPSTTSTSYSSSSSSSSSSSSSSSGYSGGSSSGGGAGSSW
;
A
#
# COMPACT_ATOMS: atom_id res chain seq x y z
N MET A 1 -29.48 0.48 12.93
CA MET A 1 -29.53 0.86 11.50
C MET A 1 -29.51 -0.41 10.68
N LEU A 2 -30.14 -0.41 9.51
CA LEU A 2 -30.22 -1.56 8.60
C LEU A 2 -29.45 -1.21 7.32
N PRO A 3 -28.59 -2.10 6.80
CA PRO A 3 -27.97 -1.90 5.48
C PRO A 3 -29.05 -1.99 4.40
N LEU A 4 -28.96 -1.17 3.34
CA LEU A 4 -29.71 -1.48 2.12
C LEU A 4 -28.93 -2.51 1.29
N ASP A 5 -29.61 -3.00 0.26
CA ASP A 5 -29.00 -3.86 -0.74
C ASP A 5 -28.09 -3.02 -1.66
N GLU A 6 -27.08 -3.65 -2.27
CA GLU A 6 -26.05 -2.99 -3.11
C GLU A 6 -26.67 -2.03 -4.15
N LEU A 7 -27.75 -2.45 -4.80
CA LEU A 7 -28.38 -1.66 -5.85
C LEU A 7 -29.18 -0.46 -5.30
N ALA A 8 -29.66 -0.57 -4.06
CA ALA A 8 -30.37 0.50 -3.37
C ALA A 8 -29.41 1.51 -2.73
N ASP A 9 -28.27 1.03 -2.23
CA ASP A 9 -27.17 1.87 -1.73
C ASP A 9 -26.61 2.78 -2.83
N ASP A 10 -26.52 2.26 -4.06
CA ASP A 10 -26.05 2.95 -5.28
C ASP A 10 -26.75 4.30 -5.54
N ALA A 11 -28.01 4.46 -5.10
CA ALA A 11 -28.78 5.70 -5.22
C ALA A 11 -28.34 6.79 -4.22
N HIS A 12 -27.64 6.40 -3.15
CA HIS A 12 -27.08 7.28 -2.13
C HIS A 12 -25.60 7.62 -2.36
N LEU A 13 -24.97 6.97 -3.33
CA LEU A 13 -23.55 7.14 -3.64
C LEU A 13 -23.36 8.14 -4.78
N ASP A 14 -22.31 8.95 -4.67
CA ASP A 14 -21.91 9.83 -5.76
C ASP A 14 -21.22 9.04 -6.90
N ALA A 15 -21.11 9.63 -8.08
CA ALA A 15 -20.53 8.94 -9.24
C ALA A 15 -19.13 8.36 -9.01
N GLY A 16 -18.29 9.01 -8.19
CA GLY A 16 -16.95 8.55 -7.85
C GLY A 16 -16.94 7.36 -6.90
N GLN A 17 -17.83 7.35 -5.90
CA GLN A 17 -18.02 6.22 -4.99
C GLN A 17 -18.48 4.97 -5.75
N ARG A 18 -19.46 5.13 -6.63
CA ARG A 18 -19.93 4.04 -7.50
C ARG A 18 -18.84 3.50 -8.42
N THR A 19 -17.94 4.37 -8.88
CA THR A 19 -16.78 3.92 -9.66
C THR A 19 -15.75 3.21 -8.78
N GLU A 20 -15.52 3.65 -7.54
CA GLU A 20 -14.66 2.94 -6.59
C GLU A 20 -15.16 1.51 -6.31
N GLU A 21 -16.48 1.31 -6.21
CA GLU A 21 -17.12 -0.02 -6.08
C GLU A 21 -16.96 -0.85 -7.34
N ARG A 22 -17.27 -0.25 -8.51
CA ARG A 22 -17.14 -0.91 -9.82
C ARG A 22 -15.73 -1.46 -10.06
N VAL A 23 -14.69 -0.71 -9.66
CA VAL A 23 -13.30 -1.15 -9.82
C VAL A 23 -12.83 -2.04 -8.66
N GLY A 24 -13.64 -2.24 -7.63
CA GLY A 24 -13.30 -3.04 -6.45
C GLY A 24 -12.20 -2.41 -5.60
N SER A 25 -12.13 -1.09 -5.54
CA SER A 25 -11.16 -0.36 -4.71
C SER A 25 -11.66 -0.12 -3.30
N VAL A 26 -12.97 0.09 -3.17
CA VAL A 26 -13.70 0.42 -1.96
C VAL A 26 -15.09 -0.17 -2.11
N ASP A 27 -15.64 -0.77 -1.06
CA ASP A 27 -17.03 -1.16 -0.97
C ASP A 27 -17.74 -0.16 -0.04
N TYR A 28 -18.85 0.45 -0.46
CA TYR A 28 -19.65 1.32 0.38
C TYR A 28 -20.86 0.56 0.92
N GLN A 29 -21.28 0.90 2.13
CA GLN A 29 -22.50 0.35 2.73
C GLN A 29 -23.33 1.48 3.33
N VAL A 30 -24.57 1.62 2.89
CA VAL A 30 -25.48 2.66 3.36
C VAL A 30 -26.43 2.06 4.40
N LEU A 31 -26.28 2.53 5.62
CA LEU A 31 -27.06 2.13 6.77
C LEU A 31 -28.20 3.12 6.98
N VAL A 32 -29.44 2.68 6.89
CA VAL A 32 -30.63 3.51 7.10
C VAL A 32 -31.28 3.28 8.46
N CYS A 33 -31.93 4.32 8.98
CA CYS A 33 -32.76 4.28 10.16
C CYS A 33 -34.24 4.23 9.75
N PRO A 34 -34.92 3.07 9.88
CA PRO A 34 -36.31 2.94 9.44
C PRO A 34 -37.29 3.86 10.21
N GLY A 35 -36.94 4.27 11.44
CA GLY A 35 -37.80 5.11 12.29
C GLY A 35 -37.43 6.59 12.34
N CYS A 36 -36.36 7.03 11.67
CA CYS A 36 -35.86 8.39 11.83
C CYS A 36 -35.33 9.06 10.55
N GLN A 37 -35.53 8.42 9.38
CA GLN A 37 -35.11 8.92 8.05
C GLN A 37 -33.62 9.29 7.91
N ALA A 38 -32.79 8.97 8.91
CA ALA A 38 -31.35 9.16 8.84
C ALA A 38 -30.70 8.03 8.04
N SER A 39 -29.65 8.36 7.28
CA SER A 39 -28.77 7.40 6.64
C SER A 39 -27.31 7.68 7.01
N ARG A 40 -26.48 6.63 6.97
CA ARG A 40 -25.04 6.70 7.20
C ARG A 40 -24.33 5.84 6.18
N THR A 41 -23.40 6.42 5.43
CA THR A 41 -22.53 5.68 4.53
C THR A 41 -21.26 5.23 5.26
N VAL A 42 -20.94 3.95 5.17
CA VAL A 42 -19.73 3.33 5.71
C VAL A 42 -18.82 2.99 4.54
N ARG A 43 -17.52 3.28 4.68
CA ARG A 43 -16.52 3.09 3.63
C ARG A 43 -15.58 1.93 3.99
N HIS A 44 -15.55 0.89 3.18
CA HIS A 44 -14.68 -0.27 3.36
C HIS A 44 -13.59 -0.30 2.28
N GLY A 45 -12.42 0.28 2.59
CA GLY A 45 -11.30 0.31 1.65
C GLY A 45 -10.57 -1.03 1.55
N ARG A 46 -10.35 -1.53 0.32
CA ARG A 46 -9.54 -2.73 0.10
C ARG A 46 -8.04 -2.37 0.05
N TRP A 47 -7.23 -3.07 0.85
CA TRP A 47 -5.79 -2.79 0.97
C TRP A 47 -5.01 -3.18 -0.28
N PHE A 48 -5.33 -4.31 -0.91
CA PHE A 48 -4.62 -4.84 -2.08
C PHE A 48 -5.46 -4.78 -3.36
N SER A 49 -6.23 -3.71 -3.56
CA SER A 49 -7.05 -3.55 -4.77
C SER A 49 -6.23 -3.23 -6.03
N GLY A 50 -4.97 -2.82 -5.88
CA GLY A 50 -4.14 -2.37 -7.01
C GLY A 50 -4.58 -1.01 -7.58
N TYR A 51 -5.44 -0.29 -6.85
CA TYR A 51 -5.87 1.07 -7.17
C TYR A 51 -5.40 2.05 -6.10
N ASP A 52 -5.05 3.24 -6.54
CA ASP A 52 -4.58 4.37 -5.74
C ASP A 52 -5.54 5.56 -5.84
N THR A 53 -5.38 6.51 -4.92
CA THR A 53 -6.13 7.77 -4.93
C THR A 53 -5.70 8.63 -6.11
N CYS A 54 -6.65 9.01 -6.97
CA CYS A 54 -6.38 9.91 -8.08
C CYS A 54 -6.16 11.35 -7.57
N THR A 55 -5.11 12.03 -8.04
CA THR A 55 -4.83 13.43 -7.69
C THR A 55 -5.77 14.44 -8.34
N GLY A 56 -6.57 14.04 -9.33
CA GLY A 56 -7.54 14.91 -10.00
C GLY A 56 -8.93 14.91 -9.37
N CYS A 57 -9.44 13.74 -8.98
CA CYS A 57 -10.79 13.58 -8.44
C CYS A 57 -10.84 13.00 -7.01
N HIS A 58 -9.69 12.65 -6.41
CA HIS A 58 -9.56 12.16 -5.03
C HIS A 58 -10.24 10.81 -4.71
N TYR A 59 -10.84 10.14 -5.70
CA TYR A 59 -11.33 8.77 -5.56
C TYR A 59 -10.22 7.73 -5.78
N LYS A 60 -10.30 6.57 -5.11
CA LYS A 60 -9.35 5.43 -5.21
C LYS A 60 -9.53 4.63 -6.51
N THR A 61 -9.48 5.31 -7.65
CA THR A 61 -9.77 4.75 -8.98
C THR A 61 -8.59 4.85 -9.94
N SER A 62 -7.40 5.21 -9.45
CA SER A 62 -6.18 5.30 -10.25
C SER A 62 -5.50 3.95 -10.34
N LYS A 63 -5.25 3.44 -11.55
CA LYS A 63 -4.50 2.21 -11.78
C LYS A 63 -3.13 2.51 -12.36
N THR A 64 -2.10 1.95 -11.75
CA THR A 64 -0.71 2.09 -12.21
C THR A 64 -0.30 0.86 -13.02
N THR A 65 0.19 1.09 -14.23
CA THR A 65 0.74 0.06 -15.11
C THR A 65 2.18 0.41 -15.43
N THR A 66 3.07 -0.56 -15.28
CA THR A 66 4.51 -0.38 -15.50
C THR A 66 4.96 -1.22 -16.68
N THR A 67 5.79 -0.67 -17.54
CA THR A 67 6.40 -1.38 -18.67
C THR A 67 7.90 -1.15 -18.66
N THR A 68 8.69 -2.21 -18.73
CA THR A 68 10.16 -2.09 -18.78
C THR A 68 10.60 -1.61 -20.16
N LEU A 69 11.30 -0.47 -20.18
CA LEU A 69 11.92 0.08 -21.40
C LEU A 69 13.36 -0.42 -21.55
N VAL A 70 14.11 -0.40 -20.45
CA VAL A 70 15.49 -0.90 -20.38
C VAL A 70 15.59 -1.86 -19.21
N GLU A 71 16.04 -3.08 -19.48
CA GLU A 71 16.22 -4.08 -18.42
C GLU A 71 17.40 -3.72 -17.52
N ALA A 72 17.20 -3.79 -16.21
CA ALA A 72 18.29 -3.60 -15.26
C ALA A 72 19.24 -4.80 -15.31
N THR A 73 20.55 -4.53 -15.29
CA THR A 73 21.59 -5.55 -15.19
C THR A 73 22.29 -5.47 -13.83
N TYR A 74 23.30 -6.31 -13.62
CA TYR A 74 24.13 -6.23 -12.42
C TYR A 74 25.08 -5.03 -12.43
N ASP A 75 25.31 -4.44 -13.60
CA ASP A 75 26.33 -3.41 -13.81
C ASP A 75 25.69 -2.03 -14.06
N HIS A 76 24.44 -1.98 -14.53
CA HIS A 76 23.69 -0.74 -14.73
C HIS A 76 22.20 -0.90 -14.40
N GLY A 77 21.58 0.20 -13.98
CA GLY A 77 20.15 0.27 -13.69
C GLY A 77 19.32 0.13 -14.96
N GLY A 78 18.02 -0.09 -14.79
CA GLY A 78 17.08 -0.11 -15.90
C GLY A 78 16.25 1.17 -15.96
N GLU A 79 15.28 1.16 -16.87
CA GLU A 79 14.29 2.22 -17.02
C GLU A 79 12.92 1.59 -17.25
N ILE A 80 11.91 2.12 -16.56
CA ILE A 80 10.52 1.70 -16.71
C ILE A 80 9.67 2.90 -17.12
N GLU A 81 8.70 2.67 -18.01
CA GLU A 81 7.58 3.56 -18.23
C GLU A 81 6.50 3.26 -17.20
N VAL A 82 6.02 4.28 -16.51
CA VAL A 82 4.89 4.19 -15.58
C VAL A 82 3.73 4.98 -16.20
N ILE A 83 2.59 4.31 -16.34
CA ILE A 83 1.33 4.89 -16.79
C ILE A 83 0.33 4.80 -15.65
N GLU A 84 -0.16 5.95 -15.20
CA GLU A 84 -1.25 6.05 -14.23
C GLU A 84 -2.52 6.45 -14.97
N THR A 85 -3.60 5.69 -14.80
CA THR A 85 -4.89 5.97 -15.45
C THR A 85 -6.02 5.90 -14.44
N CYS A 86 -6.80 6.97 -14.34
CA CYS A 86 -7.98 7.03 -13.46
C CYS A 86 -9.24 6.58 -14.20
N ALA A 87 -9.99 5.64 -13.61
CA ALA A 87 -11.25 5.17 -14.18
C ALA A 87 -12.40 6.20 -14.08
N GLN A 88 -12.34 7.14 -13.12
CA GLN A 88 -13.42 8.11 -12.89
C GLN A 88 -13.30 9.38 -13.74
N CYS A 89 -12.16 10.07 -13.67
CA CYS A 89 -11.97 11.34 -14.38
C CYS A 89 -11.20 11.20 -15.71
N SER A 90 -10.87 9.96 -16.11
CA SER A 90 -10.08 9.66 -17.32
C SER A 90 -8.71 10.34 -17.40
N ARG A 91 -8.20 10.88 -16.28
CA ARG A 91 -6.85 11.44 -16.21
C ARG A 91 -5.84 10.33 -16.46
N ARG A 92 -4.92 10.60 -17.39
CA ARG A 92 -3.78 9.73 -17.69
C ARG A 92 -2.48 10.50 -17.47
N GLN A 93 -1.53 9.89 -16.78
CA GLN A 93 -0.18 10.41 -16.61
C GLN A 93 0.80 9.36 -17.09
N ARG A 94 1.88 9.80 -17.73
CA ARG A 94 2.96 8.96 -18.21
C ARG A 94 4.28 9.61 -17.82
N TYR A 95 5.15 8.83 -17.21
CA TYR A 95 6.51 9.25 -16.89
C TYR A 95 7.44 8.04 -16.88
N THR A 96 8.75 8.29 -17.01
CA THR A 96 9.77 7.26 -16.87
C THR A 96 10.39 7.31 -15.48
N ARG A 97 10.83 6.14 -14.99
CA ARG A 97 11.55 6.02 -13.72
C ARG A 97 12.73 5.09 -13.90
N SER A 98 13.90 5.49 -13.41
CA SER A 98 15.06 4.61 -13.35
C SER A 98 14.86 3.54 -12.27
N THR A 99 15.30 2.32 -12.56
CA THR A 99 15.30 1.19 -11.61
C THR A 99 16.70 0.93 -11.09
N PRO A 100 16.84 0.44 -9.85
CA PRO A 100 18.14 0.05 -9.30
C PRO A 100 18.75 -1.11 -10.09
N THR A 101 20.07 -1.28 -9.97
CA THR A 101 20.77 -2.45 -10.51
C THR A 101 20.24 -3.74 -9.87
N ARG A 102 20.38 -4.86 -10.58
CA ARG A 102 20.07 -6.18 -10.01
C ARG A 102 21.06 -6.50 -8.90
N THR A 103 20.55 -6.92 -7.74
CA THR A 103 21.39 -7.43 -6.66
C THR A 103 21.91 -8.82 -7.03
N ARG A 104 23.23 -9.02 -6.94
CA ARG A 104 23.82 -10.36 -7.03
C ARG A 104 23.39 -11.16 -5.78
N PRO A 105 23.01 -12.43 -5.92
CA PRO A 105 22.73 -13.26 -4.75
C PRO A 105 23.99 -13.34 -3.88
N SER A 106 23.94 -12.78 -2.67
CA SER A 106 24.96 -13.05 -1.66
C SER A 106 24.83 -14.51 -1.27
N THR A 107 25.88 -15.31 -1.49
CA THR A 107 25.96 -16.68 -0.97
C THR A 107 26.13 -16.63 0.55
N THR A 108 25.09 -16.25 1.28
CA THR A 108 24.95 -16.61 2.69
C THR A 108 24.26 -17.96 2.71
N SER A 109 25.06 -19.00 2.52
CA SER A 109 24.68 -20.39 2.77
C SER A 109 24.22 -20.49 4.21
N THR A 110 22.91 -20.41 4.45
CA THR A 110 22.33 -20.73 5.75
C THR A 110 22.07 -22.23 5.76
N SER A 111 23.15 -23.00 5.79
CA SER A 111 23.10 -24.44 6.04
C SER A 111 22.72 -24.64 7.51
N TYR A 112 21.47 -25.02 7.74
CA TYR A 112 21.09 -25.70 8.97
C TYR A 112 21.85 -27.04 8.98
N SER A 113 22.90 -27.12 9.77
CA SER A 113 23.55 -28.39 10.09
C SER A 113 24.08 -28.29 11.51
N SER A 114 23.51 -29.16 12.33
CA SER A 114 23.83 -29.38 13.73
C SER A 114 25.30 -29.70 13.99
N SER A 115 25.72 -29.28 15.19
CA SER A 115 26.78 -29.82 16.07
C SER A 115 28.27 -29.45 15.87
N SER A 116 28.80 -28.95 17.01
CA SER A 116 30.14 -29.12 17.61
C SER A 116 31.34 -28.29 17.14
N SER A 117 31.54 -27.19 17.87
CA SER A 117 32.76 -26.79 18.62
C SER A 117 34.15 -26.94 17.98
N SER A 118 34.85 -25.81 17.80
CA SER A 118 36.02 -25.49 18.64
C SER A 118 36.53 -24.08 18.35
N SER A 119 36.87 -23.41 19.44
CA SER A 119 37.41 -22.07 19.60
C SER A 119 38.82 -21.89 19.03
N SER A 120 39.10 -20.72 18.46
CA SER A 120 40.24 -19.90 18.89
C SER A 120 40.18 -18.48 18.33
N SER A 121 40.50 -17.58 19.25
CA SER A 121 40.40 -16.13 19.28
C SER A 121 41.61 -15.41 18.68
N SER A 122 41.37 -14.21 18.12
CA SER A 122 42.11 -12.95 18.37
C SER A 122 41.62 -11.87 17.39
N SER A 123 40.77 -10.92 17.78
CA SER A 123 41.01 -9.67 18.54
C SER A 123 41.69 -8.54 17.75
N SER A 124 40.90 -7.52 17.37
CA SER A 124 41.18 -6.06 17.39
C SER A 124 40.00 -5.33 16.69
N SER A 125 39.01 -4.81 17.42
CA SER A 125 38.93 -3.45 18.01
C SER A 125 38.67 -2.31 17.01
N SER A 126 37.40 -1.92 16.84
CA SER A 126 36.95 -0.56 17.16
C SER A 126 35.43 -0.41 17.06
N SER A 127 34.91 0.25 18.10
CA SER A 127 33.51 0.39 18.49
C SER A 127 32.88 1.65 17.90
N GLY A 128 31.55 1.60 17.71
CA GLY A 128 30.70 2.79 17.51
C GLY A 128 29.32 2.50 18.08
N TYR A 129 29.06 3.03 19.27
CA TYR A 129 27.86 2.92 20.09
C TYR A 129 26.91 4.10 19.80
N SER A 130 25.61 3.84 19.83
CA SER A 130 24.49 4.75 20.19
C SER A 130 23.21 3.89 20.09
N GLY A 131 22.56 3.40 21.15
CA GLY A 131 22.47 3.88 22.52
C GLY A 131 21.22 4.75 22.69
N GLY A 132 20.11 4.18 23.18
CA GLY A 132 18.92 4.95 23.52
C GLY A 132 17.72 4.09 23.94
N SER A 133 17.60 3.84 25.24
CA SER A 133 16.45 3.18 25.88
C SER A 133 15.45 4.19 26.46
N SER A 134 14.17 3.82 26.44
CA SER A 134 13.09 4.03 27.42
C SER A 134 12.98 5.33 28.23
N SER A 135 11.79 5.97 28.21
CA SER A 135 10.94 6.18 29.41
C SER A 135 9.74 7.14 29.18
N GLY A 136 8.55 6.73 29.64
CA GLY A 136 7.82 7.48 30.68
C GLY A 136 6.74 8.52 30.30
N GLY A 137 5.51 8.26 30.77
CA GLY A 137 4.47 9.25 31.15
C GLY A 137 3.52 9.68 30.02
N GLY A 138 2.21 9.79 30.18
CA GLY A 138 1.29 9.69 31.30
C GLY A 138 -0.04 10.36 30.90
N ALA A 139 -1.13 9.89 31.50
CA ALA A 139 -2.44 10.56 31.68
C ALA A 139 -3.32 10.95 30.47
N GLY A 140 -4.56 10.42 30.48
CA GLY A 140 -5.75 11.27 30.39
C GLY A 140 -6.67 11.11 29.18
N SER A 141 -7.83 10.48 29.43
CA SER A 141 -9.18 11.06 29.23
C SER A 141 -10.16 10.15 28.48
N SER A 142 -11.31 10.02 29.14
CA SER A 142 -12.54 9.34 28.76
C SER A 142 -13.16 9.83 27.45
N TRP A 143 -13.79 8.90 26.74
CA TRP A 143 -15.08 9.05 26.07
C TRP A 143 -15.54 7.68 25.54
#